data_AF-A0A9P1FYR7-F1
#
_entry.id   AF-A0A9P1FYR7-F1
#
_cell.length_a   1.000
_cell.length_b   1.000
_cell.length_c   1.000
_cell.angle_alpha   90.00
_cell.angle_beta   90.00
_cell.angle_gamma   90.00
#
_symmetry.space_group_name_H-M   'P 1'
#
loop_
_entity.id
_entity.type
_entity.pdbx_description
1 polymer ?
#
loop_
_entity_poly.entity_id
_entity_poly.type
_entity_poly.pdbx_seq_one_letter_code
_entity_poly.pdbx_strand_id
1 'polypeptide(L)'
;MHLTARRQAVLQEFGMKEAFEKLGDCRRCRDLDLPGYDSFCSSPPAYQHLNSGFLMGRAEHVLQSVSAWLKLYSNHSETDQLVARDLFLQHSDRPFLPFMTLDYSGALVLTVGNIPESAIPEVFSIRENGIYNLQTGLVQCFIHGAGPGKAFVAQLLRSQR
;
A
#
# COMPACT_ATOMS: atom_id res chain seq x y z
N MET A 1 -5.49 -14.80 -10.39
CA MET A 1 -4.40 -14.84 -11.40
C MET A 1 -4.22 -13.52 -12.18
N HIS A 2 -5.06 -12.48 -11.98
CA HIS A 2 -4.99 -11.21 -12.75
C HIS A 2 -4.21 -10.04 -12.13
N LEU A 3 -3.91 -10.06 -10.82
CA LEU A 3 -3.23 -8.94 -10.15
C LEU A 3 -1.81 -8.69 -10.66
N THR A 4 -1.07 -9.75 -11.02
CA THR A 4 0.28 -9.64 -11.60
C THR A 4 0.25 -8.91 -12.95
N ALA A 5 -0.70 -9.25 -13.84
CA ALA A 5 -0.82 -8.61 -15.14
C ALA A 5 -1.17 -7.12 -15.01
N ARG A 6 -2.13 -6.79 -14.13
CA ARG A 6 -2.50 -5.41 -13.80
C ARG A 6 -1.30 -4.62 -13.26
N ARG A 7 -0.55 -5.20 -12.31
CA ARG A 7 0.66 -4.61 -11.75
C ARG A 7 1.69 -4.28 -12.84
N GLN A 8 2.00 -5.26 -13.69
CA GLN A 8 2.97 -5.05 -14.77
C GLN A 8 2.50 -3.97 -15.76
N ALA A 9 1.22 -3.97 -16.13
CA ALA A 9 0.66 -2.94 -17.00
C ALA A 9 0.79 -1.53 -16.38
N VAL A 10 0.51 -1.37 -15.09
CA VAL A 10 0.64 -0.09 -14.39
C VAL A 10 2.09 0.36 -14.30
N LEU A 11 3.00 -0.54 -13.88
CA LEU A 11 4.43 -0.21 -13.81
C LEU A 11 4.97 0.20 -15.18
N GLN A 12 4.59 -0.52 -16.24
CA GLN A 12 4.99 -0.20 -17.62
C GLN A 12 4.42 1.13 -18.10
N GLU A 13 3.11 1.37 -17.94
CA GLU A 13 2.42 2.58 -18.41
C GLU A 13 3.05 3.86 -17.81
N PHE A 14 3.41 3.81 -16.52
CA PHE A 14 3.98 4.94 -15.81
C PHE A 14 5.52 4.96 -15.80
N GLY A 15 6.18 4.03 -16.50
CA GLY A 15 7.64 3.92 -16.52
C GLY A 15 8.26 3.73 -15.13
N MET A 16 7.51 3.12 -14.21
CA MET A 16 7.92 2.92 -12.81
C MET A 16 8.67 1.62 -12.64
N LYS A 17 9.63 1.61 -11.71
CA LYS A 17 10.25 0.38 -11.22
C LYS A 17 9.42 -0.17 -10.06
N GLU A 18 9.27 -1.49 -10.02
CA GLU A 18 8.67 -2.17 -8.88
C GLU A 18 9.49 -1.87 -7.62
N ALA A 19 8.83 -1.46 -6.53
CA ALA A 19 9.50 -1.45 -5.24
C ALA A 19 9.53 -2.89 -4.73
N PHE A 20 10.69 -3.51 -4.84
CA PHE A 20 10.96 -4.80 -4.22
C PHE A 20 11.00 -4.59 -2.70
N GLU A 21 9.92 -4.88 -2.01
CA GLU A 21 9.92 -4.93 -0.54
C GLU A 21 10.62 -6.23 -0.10
N LYS A 22 11.90 -6.40 -0.44
CA LYS A 22 12.75 -7.58 -0.09
C LYS A 22 12.83 -7.82 1.42
N LEU A 23 12.42 -6.84 2.20
CA LEU A 23 12.50 -6.76 3.66
C LEU A 23 11.12 -6.86 4.33
N GLY A 24 10.05 -7.04 3.55
CA GLY A 24 8.71 -7.27 4.09
C GLY A 24 8.66 -8.57 4.88
N ASP A 25 8.10 -8.55 6.09
CA ASP A 25 7.97 -9.76 6.90
C ASP A 25 6.87 -10.68 6.36
N CYS A 26 7.31 -11.61 5.51
CA CYS A 26 6.44 -12.57 4.87
C CYS A 26 5.81 -13.61 5.81
N ARG A 27 6.26 -13.72 7.06
CA ARG A 27 5.73 -14.73 8.01
C ARG A 27 4.30 -14.42 8.42
N ARG A 28 3.97 -13.14 8.44
CA ARG A 28 2.65 -12.60 8.71
C ARG A 28 1.64 -12.89 7.59
N CYS A 29 2.10 -13.30 6.41
CA CYS A 29 1.25 -13.75 5.30
C CYS A 29 0.60 -15.14 5.50
N ARG A 30 1.02 -15.92 6.50
CA ARG A 30 0.64 -17.35 6.59
C ARG A 30 -0.58 -17.65 7.44
N ASP A 31 -1.09 -16.69 8.21
CA ASP A 31 -2.14 -16.97 9.17
C ASP A 31 -3.49 -16.43 8.66
N LEU A 32 -4.13 -17.22 7.78
CA LEU A 32 -5.47 -16.92 7.27
C LEU A 32 -6.54 -16.89 8.36
N ASP A 33 -6.23 -17.42 9.54
CA ASP A 33 -7.12 -17.51 10.70
C ASP A 33 -6.98 -16.32 11.66
N LEU A 34 -6.01 -15.42 11.45
CA LEU A 34 -5.89 -14.20 12.25
C LEU A 34 -6.77 -13.08 11.67
N PRO A 35 -7.71 -12.52 12.46
CA PRO A 35 -8.49 -11.37 12.05
C PRO A 35 -7.57 -10.15 11.93
N GLY A 36 -7.29 -9.78 10.68
CA GLY A 36 -6.45 -8.66 10.32
C GLY A 36 -5.13 -9.14 9.75
N TYR A 37 -5.10 -9.45 8.46
CA TYR A 37 -3.82 -9.47 7.75
C TYR A 37 -3.89 -9.06 6.29
N ASP A 38 -3.22 -7.94 5.98
CA ASP A 38 -2.67 -7.59 4.68
C ASP A 38 -1.34 -8.30 4.53
N SER A 39 -1.30 -9.46 3.88
CA SER A 39 -0.36 -9.73 2.79
C SER A 39 -0.44 -11.18 2.30
N PHE A 40 -0.75 -11.37 1.02
CA PHE A 40 -0.25 -12.51 0.24
C PHE A 40 1.12 -12.13 -0.31
N CYS A 41 2.15 -12.71 0.25
CA CYS A 41 3.52 -12.54 -0.20
C CYS A 41 3.67 -13.00 -1.66
N SER A 42 4.17 -12.13 -2.55
CA SER A 42 4.65 -12.58 -3.86
C SER A 42 6.08 -13.10 -3.75
N SER A 43 6.49 -13.91 -4.72
CA SER A 43 7.89 -14.26 -4.93
C SER A 43 8.35 -13.69 -6.29
N PRO A 44 9.21 -12.66 -6.32
CA PRO A 44 9.80 -11.94 -5.18
C PRO A 44 8.77 -11.04 -4.43
N PRO A 45 9.04 -10.65 -3.17
CA PRO A 45 8.19 -9.73 -2.42
C PRO A 45 7.96 -8.39 -3.14
N ALA A 46 6.71 -7.96 -3.23
CA ALA A 46 6.29 -6.73 -3.89
C ALA A 46 5.02 -6.15 -3.25
N TYR A 47 4.84 -4.84 -3.35
CA TYR A 47 3.57 -4.19 -3.07
C TYR A 47 2.51 -4.78 -4.00
N GLN A 48 1.48 -5.38 -3.44
CA GLN A 48 0.37 -5.96 -4.20
C GLN A 48 -0.96 -5.95 -3.45
N HIS A 49 -0.93 -5.42 -2.23
CA HIS A 49 -2.11 -5.31 -1.37
C HIS A 49 -2.53 -3.86 -1.30
N LEU A 50 -3.84 -3.68 -1.33
CA LEU A 50 -4.44 -2.39 -1.10
C LEU A 50 -4.17 -1.97 0.34
N ASN A 51 -4.01 -0.67 0.59
CA ASN A 51 -4.12 -0.10 1.92
C ASN A 51 -5.19 1.00 1.87
N SER A 52 -6.28 0.81 2.60
CA SER A 52 -7.44 1.72 2.60
C SER A 52 -7.18 3.04 3.33
N GLY A 53 -6.11 3.10 4.12
CA GLY A 53 -5.70 4.32 4.84
C GLY A 53 -5.25 5.45 3.93
N PHE A 54 -5.08 5.20 2.62
CA PHE A 54 -4.77 6.24 1.65
C PHE A 54 -5.45 6.02 0.29
N LEU A 55 -6.02 7.09 -0.24
CA LEU A 55 -6.60 7.13 -1.58
C LEU A 55 -6.30 8.50 -2.21
N MET A 56 -5.86 8.52 -3.47
CA MET A 56 -5.66 9.76 -4.23
C MET A 56 -6.06 9.60 -5.69
N GLY A 57 -6.39 10.71 -6.33
CA GLY A 57 -6.74 10.76 -7.75
C GLY A 57 -7.57 11.99 -8.09
N ARG A 58 -8.11 12.02 -9.30
CA ARG A 58 -9.11 13.03 -9.70
C ARG A 58 -10.30 12.96 -8.74
N ALA A 59 -10.82 14.13 -8.35
CA ALA A 59 -11.90 14.23 -7.36
C ALA A 59 -13.12 13.36 -7.71
N GLU A 60 -13.49 13.29 -8.99
CA GLU A 60 -14.60 12.44 -9.46
C GLU A 60 -14.36 10.94 -9.22
N HIS A 61 -13.14 10.44 -9.42
CA HIS A 61 -12.78 9.03 -9.21
C HIS A 61 -12.69 8.69 -7.72
N VAL A 62 -12.16 9.63 -6.92
CA VAL A 62 -12.13 9.48 -5.45
C VAL A 62 -13.56 9.43 -4.92
N LEU A 63 -14.43 10.35 -5.35
CA LEU A 63 -15.83 10.37 -4.94
C LEU A 63 -16.57 9.08 -5.35
N GLN A 64 -16.35 8.60 -6.57
CA GLN A 64 -16.89 7.33 -7.05
C GLN A 64 -16.44 6.15 -6.18
N SER A 65 -15.14 6.09 -5.85
CA SER A 65 -14.56 5.04 -4.98
C SER A 65 -15.20 5.04 -3.59
N VAL A 66 -15.23 6.21 -2.93
CA VAL A 66 -15.79 6.36 -1.58
C VAL A 66 -17.30 6.06 -1.58
N SER A 67 -18.02 6.52 -2.60
CA SER A 67 -19.45 6.22 -2.73
C SER A 67 -19.73 4.73 -2.91
N ALA A 68 -18.85 4.01 -3.60
CA ALA A 68 -18.95 2.56 -3.73
C ALA A 68 -18.58 1.85 -2.42
N TRP A 69 -17.54 2.30 -1.69
CA TRP A 69 -17.21 1.79 -0.35
C TRP A 69 -18.39 1.94 0.61
N LEU A 70 -19.01 3.13 0.68
CA LEU A 70 -20.15 3.40 1.56
C LEU A 70 -21.36 2.47 1.32
N LYS A 71 -21.56 2.02 0.08
CA LYS A 71 -22.64 1.07 -0.25
C LYS A 71 -22.33 -0.36 0.19
N LEU A 72 -21.05 -0.70 0.28
CA LEU A 72 -20.58 -2.02 0.66
C LEU A 72 -20.53 -2.21 2.18
N TYR A 73 -20.50 -1.13 2.97
CA TYR A 73 -20.74 -1.14 4.41
C TYR A 73 -22.18 -1.58 4.73
N SER A 74 -22.46 -2.85 4.48
CA SER A 74 -23.78 -3.44 4.65
C SER A 74 -24.04 -3.84 6.09
N ASN A 75 -22.98 -4.01 6.91
CA ASN A 75 -23.04 -4.29 8.33
C ASN A 75 -21.87 -3.62 9.07
N HIS A 76 -22.13 -3.02 10.24
CA HIS A 76 -21.16 -2.28 11.07
C HIS A 76 -19.93 -3.07 11.57
N SER A 77 -19.76 -4.34 11.15
CA SER A 77 -18.66 -5.23 11.51
C SER A 77 -17.51 -5.25 10.50
N GLU A 78 -17.66 -4.60 9.34
CA GLU A 78 -16.62 -4.61 8.30
C GLU A 78 -15.64 -3.45 8.47
N THR A 79 -14.34 -3.73 8.31
CA THR A 79 -13.30 -2.68 8.29
C THR A 79 -13.26 -2.00 6.92
N ASP A 80 -12.83 -0.74 6.90
CA ASP A 80 -12.50 0.01 5.68
C ASP A 80 -11.58 -0.77 4.73
N GLN A 81 -10.58 -1.46 5.29
CA GLN A 81 -9.67 -2.31 4.54
C GLN A 81 -10.37 -3.46 3.82
N LEU A 82 -11.30 -4.16 4.48
CA LEU A 82 -12.03 -5.28 3.88
C LEU A 82 -12.97 -4.79 2.77
N VAL A 83 -13.71 -3.72 3.04
CA VAL A 83 -14.61 -3.10 2.05
C VAL A 83 -13.83 -2.62 0.83
N ALA A 84 -12.70 -1.95 1.04
CA ALA A 84 -11.87 -1.44 -0.03
C ALA A 84 -11.23 -2.55 -0.87
N ARG A 85 -10.75 -3.61 -0.20
CA ARG A 85 -10.26 -4.83 -0.87
C ARG A 85 -11.34 -5.44 -1.73
N ASP A 86 -12.54 -5.62 -1.19
CA ASP A 86 -13.63 -6.28 -1.90
C ASP A 86 -14.07 -5.45 -3.10
N LEU A 87 -14.14 -4.11 -2.97
CA LEU A 87 -14.36 -3.25 -4.12
C LEU A 87 -13.26 -3.42 -5.19
N PHE A 88 -12.00 -3.42 -4.77
CA PHE A 88 -10.85 -3.54 -5.66
C PHE A 88 -10.81 -4.89 -6.41
N LEU A 89 -11.21 -5.98 -5.74
CA LEU A 89 -11.23 -7.34 -6.29
C LEU A 89 -12.48 -7.63 -7.13
N GLN A 90 -13.67 -7.22 -6.71
CA GLN A 90 -14.91 -7.42 -7.49
C GLN A 90 -14.83 -6.81 -8.90
N HIS A 91 -13.93 -5.84 -9.07
CA HIS A 91 -13.74 -5.13 -10.33
C HIS A 91 -12.38 -5.42 -10.98
N SER A 92 -11.59 -6.37 -10.46
CA SER A 92 -10.37 -6.80 -11.15
C SER A 92 -10.68 -7.54 -12.45
N ASP A 93 -11.86 -8.16 -12.53
CA ASP A 93 -12.28 -9.03 -13.63
C ASP A 93 -13.19 -8.32 -14.63
N ARG A 94 -13.57 -7.07 -14.35
CA ARG A 94 -14.38 -6.23 -15.25
C ARG A 94 -13.54 -5.05 -15.75
N PRO A 95 -13.49 -4.80 -17.06
CA PRO A 95 -12.76 -3.66 -17.63
C PRO A 95 -13.32 -2.27 -17.23
N PHE A 96 -14.31 -2.21 -16.32
CA PHE A 96 -15.14 -1.03 -16.07
C PHE A 96 -15.01 -0.38 -14.68
N LEU A 97 -14.04 -0.76 -13.83
CA LEU A 97 -13.49 0.21 -12.85
C LEU A 97 -12.01 0.52 -13.16
N PRO A 98 -11.71 1.16 -14.31
CA PRO A 98 -10.36 1.56 -14.67
C PRO A 98 -9.76 2.66 -13.77
N PHE A 99 -10.54 3.23 -12.83
CA PHE A 99 -10.09 4.41 -12.09
C PHE A 99 -9.26 4.12 -10.84
N MET A 100 -9.25 2.87 -10.34
CA MET A 100 -8.47 2.51 -9.15
C MET A 100 -7.24 1.70 -9.56
N THR A 101 -6.13 1.90 -8.88
CA THR A 101 -4.95 1.06 -8.98
C THR A 101 -4.16 1.16 -7.68
N LEU A 102 -3.14 0.32 -7.50
CA LEU A 102 -2.23 0.43 -6.37
C LEU A 102 -0.98 1.21 -6.78
N ASP A 103 -0.36 1.87 -5.81
CA ASP A 103 1.02 2.34 -5.94
C ASP A 103 1.97 1.15 -5.78
N TYR A 104 2.14 0.37 -6.85
CA TYR A 104 3.01 -0.79 -6.88
C TYR A 104 4.50 -0.45 -6.71
N SER A 105 4.85 0.83 -6.85
CA SER A 105 6.21 1.33 -6.71
C SER A 105 6.51 1.89 -5.32
N GLY A 106 5.50 2.15 -4.48
CA GLY A 106 5.69 2.91 -3.25
C GLY A 106 6.33 4.28 -3.50
N ALA A 107 6.03 4.91 -4.64
CA ALA A 107 6.55 6.21 -5.03
C ALA A 107 5.74 7.37 -4.45
N LEU A 108 4.44 7.16 -4.25
CA LEU A 108 3.49 8.16 -3.76
C LEU A 108 3.32 8.03 -2.25
N VAL A 109 3.04 6.80 -1.81
CA VAL A 109 2.77 6.50 -0.40
C VAL A 109 3.57 5.30 0.02
N LEU A 110 4.37 5.53 1.04
CA LEU A 110 5.10 4.48 1.68
C LEU A 110 4.33 3.97 2.89
N THR A 111 3.90 2.70 2.85
CA THR A 111 3.31 2.04 4.02
C THR A 111 4.38 1.24 4.75
N VAL A 112 4.70 1.62 5.98
CA VAL A 112 5.81 1.04 6.77
C VAL A 112 5.37 -0.01 7.79
N GLY A 113 4.08 -0.37 7.81
CA GLY A 113 3.51 -1.26 8.84
C GLY A 113 4.04 -2.71 8.82
N ASN A 114 4.58 -3.15 7.68
CA ASN A 114 5.10 -4.50 7.47
C ASN A 114 6.63 -4.55 7.36
N ILE A 115 7.32 -3.43 7.61
CA ILE A 115 8.78 -3.35 7.60
C ILE A 115 9.26 -3.49 9.05
N PRO A 116 10.10 -4.50 9.35
CA PRO A 116 10.72 -4.61 10.67
C PRO A 116 11.52 -3.34 11.00
N GLU A 117 11.43 -2.87 12.24
CA GLU A 117 12.14 -1.64 12.67
C GLU A 117 13.65 -1.69 12.38
N SER A 118 14.26 -2.87 12.50
CA SER A 118 15.67 -3.09 12.18
C SER A 118 16.01 -2.93 10.70
N ALA A 119 15.04 -3.12 9.79
CA ALA A 119 15.23 -3.04 8.35
C ALA A 119 14.97 -1.62 7.80
N ILE A 120 14.42 -0.72 8.61
CA ILE A 120 14.09 0.65 8.23
C ILE A 120 15.30 1.41 7.63
N PRO A 121 16.53 1.34 8.19
CA PRO A 121 17.69 2.01 7.60
C PRO A 121 18.09 1.47 6.20
N GLU A 122 17.67 0.26 5.85
CA GLU A 122 17.93 -0.34 4.53
C GLU A 122 16.86 0.04 3.49
N VAL A 123 15.68 0.44 3.95
CA VAL A 123 14.59 0.90 3.09
C VAL A 123 14.59 2.43 2.97
N PHE A 124 15.04 3.15 4.00
CA PHE A 124 14.92 4.60 4.09
C PHE A 124 16.21 5.32 4.44
N SER A 125 16.36 6.51 3.86
CA SER A 125 17.33 7.51 4.31
C SER A 125 16.58 8.81 4.61
N ILE A 126 16.70 9.29 5.85
CA ILE A 126 16.25 10.63 6.23
C ILE A 126 17.38 11.58 5.89
N ARG A 127 17.08 12.61 5.09
CA ARG A 127 18.02 13.67 4.70
C ARG A 127 17.36 15.03 4.96
N GLU A 128 18.14 16.12 4.88
CA GLU A 128 17.66 17.49 5.13
C GLU A 128 16.40 17.83 4.33
N ASN A 129 16.30 17.33 3.09
CA ASN A 129 15.20 17.65 2.17
C ASN A 129 14.11 16.57 2.10
N GLY A 130 14.04 15.66 3.09
CA GLY A 130 12.97 14.69 3.20
C GLY A 130 13.42 13.24 3.33
N ILE A 131 12.48 12.33 3.11
CA ILE A 131 12.65 10.89 3.36
C ILE A 131 12.74 10.18 2.03
N TYR A 132 13.83 9.45 1.82
CA TYR A 132 14.15 8.81 0.56
C TYR A 132 13.88 7.32 0.68
N ASN A 133 13.10 6.77 -0.24
CA ASN A 133 12.99 5.33 -0.43
C ASN A 133 14.24 4.88 -1.20
N LEU A 134 15.11 4.13 -0.51
CA LEU A 134 16.38 3.66 -1.06
C LEU A 134 16.20 2.62 -2.17
N GLN A 135 15.02 1.99 -2.27
CA GLN A 135 14.72 1.00 -3.29
C GLN A 135 14.31 1.64 -4.62
N THR A 136 13.54 2.74 -4.57
CA THR A 136 13.11 3.46 -5.78
C THR A 136 14.01 4.64 -6.14
N GLY A 137 14.79 5.13 -5.17
CA GLY A 137 15.55 6.37 -5.29
C GLY A 137 14.69 7.63 -5.22
N LEU A 138 13.41 7.51 -4.88
CA LEU A 138 12.44 8.61 -4.86
C LEU A 138 12.24 9.18 -3.46
N VAL A 139 12.04 10.50 -3.39
CA VAL A 139 11.57 11.18 -2.18
C VAL A 139 10.12 10.80 -1.94
N GLN A 140 9.81 10.44 -0.69
CA GLN A 140 8.48 10.06 -0.25
C GLN A 140 7.69 11.29 0.15
N CYS A 141 6.53 11.47 -0.49
CA CYS A 141 5.61 12.56 -0.16
C CYS A 141 4.76 12.23 1.06
N PHE A 142 4.36 10.97 1.20
CA PHE A 142 3.51 10.49 2.29
C PHE A 142 4.07 9.21 2.90
N ILE A 143 4.02 9.13 4.23
CA ILE A 143 4.38 7.94 4.98
C ILE A 143 3.19 7.53 5.84
N HIS A 144 2.72 6.31 5.64
CA HIS A 144 1.63 5.73 6.39
C HIS A 144 2.15 4.65 7.34
N GLY A 145 2.21 5.00 8.63
CA GLY A 145 2.58 4.09 9.71
C GLY A 145 1.43 3.18 10.12
N ALA A 146 0.98 2.26 9.27
CA ALA A 146 -0.06 1.29 9.63
C ALA A 146 0.42 0.35 10.75
N GLY A 147 -0.48 -0.03 11.67
CA GLY A 147 -0.20 -1.04 12.70
C GLY A 147 1.10 -0.76 13.50
N PRO A 148 2.08 -1.69 13.53
CA PRO A 148 3.37 -1.49 14.21
C PRO A 148 4.19 -0.30 13.67
N GLY A 149 3.96 0.12 12.43
CA GLY A 149 4.64 1.25 11.80
C GLY A 149 4.38 2.60 12.49
N LYS A 150 3.35 2.71 13.33
CA LYS A 150 3.06 3.91 14.13
C LYS A 150 4.24 4.33 15.01
N ALA A 151 4.94 3.36 15.60
CA ALA A 151 6.08 3.62 16.48
C ALA A 151 7.23 4.30 15.70
N PHE A 152 7.51 3.80 14.50
CA PHE A 152 8.52 4.40 13.62
C PHE A 152 8.17 5.83 13.21
N VAL A 153 6.93 6.07 12.76
CA VAL A 153 6.50 7.43 12.39
C VAL A 153 6.64 8.39 13.58
N ALA A 154 6.29 7.94 14.79
CA ALA A 154 6.49 8.73 16.00
C ALA A 154 7.96 9.03 16.31
N GLN A 155 8.87 8.08 16.08
CA GLN A 155 10.31 8.28 16.22
C GLN A 155 10.84 9.28 15.18
N LEU A 156 10.40 9.15 13.93
CA LEU A 156 10.80 10.04 12.84
C LEU A 156 10.45 11.51 13.16
N LEU A 157 9.25 11.76 13.68
CA LEU A 157 8.82 13.09 14.11
C LEU A 157 9.66 13.67 15.26
N ARG A 158 10.25 12.83 16.11
CA ARG A 158 11.14 13.28 17.20
C ARG A 158 12.54 13.61 16.72
N SER A 159 13.03 12.93 15.68
CA SER A 159 14.37 13.14 15.12
C SER A 159 14.54 14.44 14.33
N GLN A 160 13.43 15.14 14.04
CA GLN A 160 13.40 16.39 13.28
C GLN A 160 13.39 17.64 14.18
N ARG A 161 13.55 17.46 15.50
CA ARG A 161 13.66 18.53 16.49
C ARG A 161 15.09 18.63 16.98
#